data_AF-A0A067DG81-F1
#
_entry.id   AF-A0A067DG81-F1
#
_cell.length_a   1.000
_cell.length_b   1.000
_cell.length_c   1.000
_cell.angle_alpha   90.00
_cell.angle_beta   90.00
_cell.angle_gamma   90.00
#
_symmetry.space_group_name_H-M   'P 1'
#
loop_
_entity.id
_entity.type
_entity.pdbx_description
1 polymer ?
#
loop_
_entity_poly.entity_id
_entity_poly.type
_entity_poly.pdbx_seq_one_letter_code
_entity_poly.pdbx_strand_id
1 'polypeptide(L)'
;NIEPIFSENRHRQALTSGEIAAAFLEVPYVKLFLAKNCKNFTTGPTYSVGGFGFAFPKDSAYLADFSQAILQLSEEGKLRELEEAMLSPYNCSTKENNEDLEGLGLRSFQDEQSSPSQSRTREHWLSAWEMENRGLWP
;
A
#
# COMPACT_ATOMS: atom_id res chain seq x y z
N ASN A 1 6.38 16.08 10.49
CA ASN A 1 7.28 16.91 9.66
C ASN A 1 7.13 16.45 8.22
N ILE A 2 6.96 17.36 7.26
CA ILE A 2 6.85 17.02 5.82
C ILE A 2 7.95 17.81 5.11
N GLU A 3 8.90 17.10 4.51
CA GLU A 3 10.06 17.69 3.84
C GLU A 3 9.97 17.43 2.33
N PRO A 4 10.22 18.44 1.47
CA PRO A 4 10.19 18.25 0.03
C PRO A 4 11.44 17.51 -0.48
N ILE A 5 11.24 16.46 -1.27
CA ILE A 5 12.31 15.74 -1.98
C ILE A 5 12.11 15.91 -3.49
N PHE A 6 13.01 16.65 -4.14
CA PHE A 6 12.86 17.01 -5.56
C PHE A 6 13.54 16.02 -6.53
N SER A 7 14.30 15.04 -6.04
CA SER A 7 15.05 14.11 -6.90
C SER A 7 14.45 12.71 -6.83
N GLU A 8 14.10 12.15 -8.00
CA GLU A 8 13.51 10.80 -8.10
C GLU A 8 14.39 9.75 -7.40
N ASN A 9 15.70 9.77 -7.66
CA ASN A 9 16.66 8.82 -7.10
C ASN A 9 16.87 8.96 -5.58
N ARG A 10 16.54 10.13 -5.00
CA ARG A 10 16.65 10.33 -3.55
C ARG A 10 15.55 9.64 -2.76
N HIS A 11 14.37 9.43 -3.33
CA HIS A 11 13.25 8.80 -2.61
C HIS A 11 13.66 7.43 -2.04
N ARG A 12 14.32 6.60 -2.87
CA ARG A 12 14.81 5.30 -2.45
C ARG A 12 15.82 5.42 -1.31
N GLN A 13 16.80 6.31 -1.43
CA GLN A 13 17.86 6.49 -0.43
C GLN A 13 17.30 7.02 0.90
N ALA A 14 16.41 7.99 0.85
CA ALA A 14 15.80 8.61 2.02
C ALA A 14 14.88 7.63 2.75
N LEU A 15 14.10 6.81 2.02
CA LEU A 15 13.30 5.74 2.60
C LEU A 15 14.16 4.61 3.21
N THR A 16 15.22 4.17 2.51
CA THR A 16 16.11 3.10 3.01
C THR A 16 16.95 3.53 4.21
N SER A 17 17.40 4.79 4.25
CA SER A 17 18.19 5.32 5.37
C SER A 17 17.34 5.70 6.58
N GLY A 18 16.01 5.74 6.44
CA GLY A 18 15.09 6.20 7.48
C GLY A 18 15.05 7.73 7.65
N GLU A 19 15.65 8.50 6.72
CA GLU A 19 15.49 9.97 6.67
C GLU A 19 14.01 10.36 6.55
N ILE A 20 13.25 9.58 5.76
CA ILE A 20 11.79 9.67 5.69
C ILE A 20 11.15 8.32 5.98
N ALA A 21 10.01 8.34 6.67
CA ALA A 21 9.21 7.16 6.94
C ALA A 21 8.26 6.80 5.78
N ALA A 22 7.84 7.80 5.00
CA ALA A 22 6.93 7.65 3.87
C ALA A 22 7.07 8.82 2.89
N ALA A 23 6.61 8.63 1.65
CA ALA A 23 6.54 9.66 0.62
C ALA A 23 5.13 9.67 -0.01
N PHE A 24 4.60 10.87 -0.23
CA PHE A 24 3.36 11.07 -1.00
C PHE A 24 3.75 11.39 -2.44
N LEU A 25 3.27 10.56 -3.36
CA LEU A 25 3.68 10.58 -4.76
C LEU A 25 2.46 10.34 -5.65
N GLU A 26 2.50 10.89 -6.86
CA GLU A 26 1.48 10.63 -7.87
C GLU A 26 1.45 9.14 -8.24
N VAL A 27 0.26 8.59 -8.45
CA VAL A 27 0.04 7.15 -8.72
C VAL A 27 0.96 6.55 -9.79
N PRO A 28 1.13 7.15 -10.99
CA PRO A 28 2.03 6.56 -12.00
C PRO A 28 3.49 6.51 -11.54
N TYR A 29 3.92 7.47 -10.72
CA TYR A 29 5.27 7.46 -10.16
C TYR A 29 5.40 6.38 -9.07
N VAL A 30 4.38 6.18 -8.22
CA VAL A 30 4.35 5.06 -7.27
C VAL A 30 4.46 3.71 -7.99
N LYS A 31 3.68 3.50 -9.06
CA LYS A 31 3.72 2.27 -9.85
C LYS A 31 5.12 1.99 -10.40
N LEU A 32 5.75 3.00 -11.00
CA LEU A 32 7.12 2.88 -11.51
C LEU A 32 8.14 2.64 -10.41
N PHE A 33 8.03 3.36 -9.28
CA PHE A 33 8.92 3.22 -8.14
C PHE A 33 8.86 1.81 -7.54
N LEU A 34 7.66 1.26 -7.36
CA LEU A 34 7.46 -0.09 -6.86
C LEU A 34 7.94 -1.14 -7.86
N ALA A 35 7.69 -0.95 -9.15
CA ALA A 35 8.22 -1.85 -10.18
C ALA A 35 9.76 -1.90 -10.12
N LYS A 36 10.42 -0.75 -9.98
CA LYS A 36 11.89 -0.65 -9.81
C LYS A 36 12.42 -1.22 -8.47
N ASN A 37 11.60 -1.27 -7.41
CA ASN A 37 12.06 -1.53 -6.03
C ASN A 37 11.16 -2.51 -5.24
N CYS A 38 10.60 -3.51 -5.90
CA CYS A 38 9.50 -4.35 -5.39
C CYS A 38 9.75 -5.17 -4.12
N LYS A 39 10.98 -5.31 -3.66
CA LYS A 39 11.29 -6.11 -2.45
C LYS A 39 11.24 -5.31 -1.16
N ASN A 40 11.41 -3.99 -1.23
CA ASN A 40 11.77 -3.19 -0.06
C ASN A 40 10.69 -2.17 0.35
N PHE A 41 9.70 -1.94 -0.51
CA PHE A 41 8.72 -0.89 -0.29
C PHE A 41 7.32 -1.38 -0.62
N THR A 42 6.34 -0.81 0.07
CA THR A 42 4.92 -1.05 -0.13
C THR A 42 4.19 0.29 -0.21
N THR A 43 2.96 0.27 -0.70
CA THR A 43 2.08 1.43 -0.74
C THR A 43 0.98 1.31 0.32
N GLY A 44 0.60 2.46 0.88
CA GLY A 44 -0.63 2.60 1.63
C GLY A 44 -1.84 2.83 0.72
N PRO A 45 -2.98 3.30 1.29
CA PRO A 45 -4.16 3.67 0.53
C PRO A 45 -3.83 4.69 -0.56
N THR A 46 -4.47 4.51 -1.72
CA THR A 46 -4.39 5.48 -2.82
C THR A 46 -5.49 6.53 -2.65
N TYR A 47 -5.11 7.81 -2.70
CA TYR A 47 -6.03 8.93 -2.71
C TYR A 47 -6.08 9.51 -4.12
N SER A 48 -7.24 9.43 -4.77
CA SER A 48 -7.40 10.01 -6.10
C SER A 48 -7.61 11.52 -5.97
N VAL A 49 -6.54 12.28 -6.21
CA VAL A 49 -6.57 13.75 -6.19
C VAL A 49 -5.94 14.24 -7.49
N GLY A 50 -6.77 14.74 -8.41
CA GLY A 50 -6.30 15.30 -9.68
C GLY A 50 -5.78 14.27 -10.69
N GLY A 51 -4.92 14.73 -11.60
CA GLY A 51 -4.32 13.91 -12.65
C GLY A 51 -3.45 14.71 -13.62
N PHE A 52 -2.77 14.00 -14.53
CA PHE A 52 -1.99 14.61 -15.61
C PHE A 52 -2.90 15.11 -16.73
N GLY A 53 -2.47 16.17 -17.40
CA GLY A 53 -3.18 16.74 -18.53
C GLY A 53 -2.25 17.48 -19.48
N PHE A 54 -2.75 17.74 -20.68
CA PHE A 54 -2.06 18.53 -21.68
C PHE A 54 -2.61 19.95 -21.66
N ALA A 55 -1.71 20.94 -21.68
CA ALA A 55 -2.08 22.35 -21.68
C ALA A 55 -1.84 22.95 -23.06
N PHE A 56 -2.84 23.69 -23.55
CA PHE A 56 -2.77 24.42 -24.80
C PHE A 56 -3.04 25.90 -24.54
N PRO A 57 -2.51 26.83 -25.37
CA PRO A 57 -2.94 28.22 -25.36
C PRO A 57 -4.45 28.33 -25.53
N LYS A 58 -5.02 29.39 -24.98
CA LYS A 58 -6.42 29.72 -25.20
C LYS A 58 -6.69 29.84 -26.70
N ASP A 59 -7.83 29.32 -27.15
CA ASP A 59 -8.28 29.33 -28.54
C ASP A 59 -7.39 28.52 -29.51
N SER A 60 -6.62 27.54 -28.99
CA SER A 60 -5.87 26.59 -29.80
C SER A 60 -6.80 25.73 -30.68
N ALA A 61 -6.57 25.76 -31.99
CA ALA A 61 -7.29 24.92 -32.95
C ALA A 61 -7.12 23.40 -32.69
N TYR A 62 -6.04 23.00 -32.00
CA TYR A 62 -5.72 21.59 -31.75
C TYR A 62 -6.41 21.00 -30.51
N LEU A 63 -7.01 21.83 -29.65
CA LEU A 63 -7.53 21.39 -28.35
C LEU A 63 -8.59 20.29 -28.51
N ALA A 64 -9.53 20.48 -29.45
CA ALA A 64 -10.61 19.53 -29.70
C ALA A 64 -10.07 18.21 -30.26
N ASP A 65 -9.27 18.29 -31.34
CA ASP A 65 -8.70 17.12 -32.00
C ASP A 65 -7.81 16.29 -31.05
N PHE A 66 -6.98 16.97 -30.26
CA PHE A 66 -6.10 16.29 -29.30
C PHE A 66 -6.89 15.62 -28.18
N SER A 67 -7.92 16.30 -27.64
CA SER A 67 -8.77 15.71 -26.60
C SER A 67 -9.51 14.48 -27.12
N GLN A 68 -10.00 14.54 -28.36
CA GLN A 68 -10.65 13.41 -29.03
C GLN A 68 -9.67 12.24 -29.24
N ALA A 69 -8.45 12.52 -29.69
CA ALA A 69 -7.43 11.49 -29.87
C ALA A 69 -7.07 10.80 -28.53
N ILE A 70 -6.91 11.55 -27.45
CA ILE A 70 -6.66 10.97 -26.11
C ILE A 70 -7.85 10.13 -25.63
N LEU A 71 -9.10 10.57 -25.88
CA LEU A 71 -10.29 9.79 -25.55
C LEU A 71 -10.30 8.45 -26.31
N GLN A 72 -10.06 8.48 -27.62
CA GLN A 72 -9.99 7.27 -28.45
C GLN A 72 -8.92 6.29 -27.94
N LEU A 73 -7.71 6.78 -27.66
CA LEU A 73 -6.63 5.95 -27.10
C LEU A 73 -6.99 5.35 -25.73
N SER A 74 -7.82 6.07 -24.94
CA SER A 74 -8.31 5.58 -23.65
C SER A 74 -9.33 4.47 -23.82
N GLU A 75 -10.33 4.69 -24.68
CA GLU A 75 -11.42 3.75 -24.96
C GLU A 75 -10.92 2.46 -25.62
N GLU A 76 -9.92 2.57 -26.51
CA GLU A 76 -9.25 1.44 -27.14
C GLU A 76 -8.31 0.67 -26.20
N GLY A 77 -8.05 1.20 -25.00
CA GLY A 77 -7.13 0.60 -24.03
C GLY A 77 -5.64 0.80 -24.36
N LYS A 78 -5.30 1.62 -25.36
CA LYS A 78 -3.91 1.90 -25.77
C LYS A 78 -3.10 2.58 -24.68
N LEU A 79 -3.72 3.42 -23.85
CA LEU A 79 -3.05 4.00 -22.70
C LEU A 79 -2.61 2.93 -21.68
N ARG A 80 -3.42 1.88 -21.49
CA ARG A 80 -3.07 0.76 -20.62
C ARG A 80 -1.96 -0.10 -21.23
N GLU A 81 -2.04 -0.39 -22.53
CA GLU A 81 -0.95 -1.10 -23.24
C GLU A 81 0.39 -0.36 -23.11
N LEU A 82 0.37 0.97 -23.22
CA LEU A 82 1.55 1.80 -23.02
C LEU A 82 2.06 1.73 -21.57
N GLU A 83 1.17 1.80 -20.59
CA GLU A 83 1.52 1.66 -19.18
C GLU A 83 2.19 0.30 -18.91
N GLU A 84 1.60 -0.79 -19.38
CA GLU A 84 2.13 -2.14 -19.25
C GLU A 84 3.50 -2.27 -19.94
N ALA A 85 3.64 -1.74 -21.16
CA ALA A 85 4.91 -1.73 -21.87
C ALA A 85 6.01 -0.97 -21.11
N MET A 86 5.67 0.17 -20.50
CA MET A 86 6.59 0.98 -19.69
C MET A 86 7.02 0.29 -18.40
N LEU A 87 6.13 -0.51 -17.79
CA LEU A 87 6.42 -1.25 -16.55
C LEU A 87 7.08 -2.62 -16.80
N SER A 88 6.89 -3.20 -17.99
CA SER A 88 7.39 -4.53 -18.36
C SER A 88 8.91 -4.79 -18.16
N PRO A 89 9.83 -3.80 -18.28
CA PRO A 89 11.24 -4.06 -18.05
C PRO A 89 11.56 -4.37 -16.58
N TYR A 90 10.68 -3.94 -15.67
CA TYR A 90 10.83 -4.08 -14.23
C TYR A 90 10.06 -5.32 -13.74
N ASN A 91 10.46 -6.48 -14.27
CA ASN A 91 9.88 -7.75 -13.83
C ASN A 91 10.40 -8.10 -12.43
N CYS A 92 9.51 -8.00 -11.46
CA CYS A 92 9.74 -8.49 -10.11
C CYS A 92 9.46 -9.98 -10.06
N SER A 93 10.38 -10.76 -10.62
CA SER A 93 10.40 -12.18 -10.33
C SER A 93 10.64 -12.34 -8.83
N THR A 94 9.64 -12.88 -8.13
CA THR A 94 9.91 -13.62 -6.90
C THR A 94 10.82 -14.77 -7.29
N LYS A 95 12.13 -14.54 -7.25
CA LYS A 95 13.02 -15.64 -6.94
C LYS A 95 12.63 -16.02 -5.53
N GLU A 96 11.69 -16.96 -5.41
CA GLU A 96 11.68 -17.90 -4.30
C GLU A 96 13.02 -18.63 -4.40
N ASN A 97 14.09 -17.98 -3.97
CA ASN A 97 15.15 -18.73 -3.37
C ASN A 97 14.46 -19.33 -2.15
N ASN A 98 14.18 -20.64 -2.21
CA ASN A 98 13.74 -21.44 -1.06
C ASN A 98 14.88 -21.55 -0.02
N GLU A 99 15.54 -20.43 0.23
CA GLU A 99 16.65 -20.21 1.14
C GLU A 99 16.38 -18.81 1.70
N ASP A 100 15.85 -18.79 2.92
CA ASP A 100 15.56 -17.61 3.75
C ASP A 100 14.24 -16.87 3.47
N LEU A 101 13.13 -17.60 3.43
CA LEU A 101 11.89 -17.08 4.00
C LEU A 101 12.08 -17.00 5.53
N GLU A 102 12.59 -15.88 6.05
CA GLU A 102 12.27 -15.42 7.41
C GLU A 102 10.78 -15.01 7.47
N GLY A 103 9.90 -15.94 7.09
CA GLY A 103 8.49 -15.81 7.42
C GLY A 103 8.38 -15.81 8.93
N LEU A 104 7.53 -14.93 9.47
CA LEU A 104 7.13 -14.96 10.88
C LEU A 104 6.68 -16.39 11.19
N GLY A 105 7.58 -17.16 11.79
CA GLY A 105 7.35 -18.58 12.00
C GLY A 105 6.14 -18.74 12.89
N LEU A 106 5.44 -19.87 12.76
CA LEU A 106 4.38 -20.28 13.71
C LEU A 106 4.81 -20.16 15.18
N ARG A 107 6.13 -20.18 15.44
CA ARG A 107 6.77 -19.92 16.73
C ARG A 107 6.47 -18.53 17.30
N SER A 108 6.40 -17.48 16.48
CA SER A 108 6.04 -16.13 16.93
C SER A 108 4.62 -16.02 17.49
N PHE A 109 3.75 -17.00 17.22
CA PHE A 109 2.39 -17.07 17.76
C PHE A 109 2.27 -18.05 18.94
N GLN A 110 3.34 -18.77 19.29
CA GLN A 110 3.32 -19.82 20.31
C GLN A 110 3.74 -19.34 21.70
N ASP A 111 4.22 -18.10 21.84
CA ASP A 111 4.65 -17.56 23.14
C ASP A 111 3.48 -17.10 24.05
N GLU A 112 2.23 -17.21 23.60
CA GLU A 112 1.05 -16.82 24.39
C GLU A 112 0.27 -18.03 24.96
N GLN A 113 0.97 -19.11 25.32
CA GLN A 113 0.35 -20.23 26.04
C GLN A 113 1.13 -20.73 27.27
N SER A 114 2.26 -20.11 27.61
CA SER A 114 3.04 -20.43 28.81
C SER A 114 2.90 -19.39 29.93
N SER A 115 1.68 -18.88 30.17
CA SER A 115 1.32 -18.24 31.44
C SER A 115 0.32 -19.10 32.20
N PRO A 116 0.73 -19.82 33.27
CA PRO A 116 -0.20 -20.55 34.12
C PRO A 116 -0.86 -19.59 35.13
N SER A 117 -1.87 -18.84 34.69
CA SER A 117 -2.81 -18.16 35.60
C SER A 117 -4.12 -17.74 34.92
N GLN A 118 -4.88 -18.66 34.32
CA GLN A 118 -6.28 -18.40 33.92
C GLN A 118 -7.29 -19.43 34.44
N SER A 119 -6.94 -20.20 35.47
CA SER A 119 -7.90 -21.07 36.15
C SER A 119 -8.76 -20.36 37.20
N ARG A 120 -8.54 -19.07 37.49
CA ARG A 120 -9.23 -18.37 38.59
C ARG A 120 -10.29 -17.35 38.17
N THR A 121 -10.35 -16.97 36.90
CA THR A 121 -11.28 -15.93 36.43
C THR A 121 -12.56 -16.48 35.81
N ARG A 122 -12.59 -17.73 35.35
CA ARG A 122 -13.77 -18.32 34.68
C ARG A 122 -14.91 -18.66 35.65
N GLU A 123 -14.59 -19.03 36.88
CA GLU A 123 -15.55 -19.33 37.95
C GLU A 123 -16.31 -18.05 38.38
N HIS A 124 -15.64 -16.90 38.42
CA HIS A 124 -16.21 -15.64 38.92
C HIS A 124 -17.30 -15.06 38.00
N TRP A 125 -17.15 -15.24 36.68
CA TRP A 125 -18.14 -14.76 35.69
C TRP A 125 -19.40 -15.62 35.63
N LEU A 126 -19.27 -16.94 35.85
CA LEU A 126 -20.42 -17.84 35.92
C LEU A 126 -21.31 -17.51 37.13
N SER A 127 -20.69 -17.20 38.28
CA SER A 127 -21.42 -16.77 39.47
C SER A 127 -22.13 -15.42 39.27
N ALA A 128 -21.49 -14.45 38.62
CA ALA A 128 -22.09 -13.14 38.37
C ALA A 128 -23.32 -13.22 37.44
N TRP A 129 -23.25 -14.04 36.39
CA TRP A 129 -24.36 -14.27 35.47
C TRP A 129 -25.53 -15.03 36.12
N GLU A 130 -25.25 -16.00 36.99
CA GLU A 130 -26.30 -16.72 37.75
C GLU A 130 -26.99 -15.84 38.80
N MET A 131 -26.27 -14.90 39.42
CA MET A 131 -26.86 -13.95 40.37
C MET A 131 -27.76 -12.92 39.70
N GLU A 132 -27.41 -12.50 38.47
CA GLU A 132 -28.22 -11.58 37.66
C GLU A 132 -29.52 -12.25 37.17
N ASN A 133 -29.47 -13.50 36.74
CA ASN A 133 -30.67 -14.26 36.33
C ASN A 133 -31.59 -14.66 37.50
N ARG A 134 -31.10 -14.63 38.75
CA ARG A 134 -31.91 -14.88 39.95
C ARG A 134 -32.40 -13.60 40.64
N GLY A 135 -32.06 -12.42 40.13
CA GLY A 135 -32.51 -11.13 40.68
C GLY A 135 -32.05 -10.89 42.13
N LEU A 136 -30.90 -11.43 42.52
CA LEU A 136 -30.34 -11.36 43.88
C LEU A 136 -29.23 -10.31 44.00
N TRP A 137 -29.20 -9.31 43.12
CA TRP A 137 -28.36 -8.13 43.30
C TRP A 137 -28.99 -7.19 44.35
N PRO A 138 -28.22 -6.65 45.31
CA PRO A 138 -28.72 -5.64 46.23
C PRO A 138 -29.02 -4.30 45.54
#